data_AF-A0A4R6IGM1-F1
#
_entry.id   AF-A0A4R6IGM1-F1
#
_cell.length_a   1.000
_cell.length_b   1.000
_cell.length_c   1.000
_cell.angle_alpha   90.00
_cell.angle_beta   90.00
_cell.angle_gamma   90.00
#
_symmetry.space_group_name_H-M   'P 1'
#
loop_
_entity.id
_entity.type
_entity.pdbx_description
1 polymer ?
#
loop_
_entity_poly.entity_id
_entity_poly.type
_entity_poly.pdbx_seq_one_letter_code
_entity_poly.pdbx_strand_id
1 'polypeptide(L)' 'MDYKIRLTDGSIQIIKIIATTFKRMKVWKLSFNSGQEIMLYKVGSQWLQRTEDYLEQYYVISIGAYIDRMEAT' A
#
# COMPACT_ATOMS: atom_id res chain seq x y z
N MET A 1 10.51 2.75 0.80
CA MET A 1 10.38 3.13 -0.61
C MET A 1 9.31 4.18 -0.71
N ASP A 2 9.51 5.25 -1.47
CA ASP A 2 8.51 6.31 -1.56
C ASP A 2 7.71 6.15 -2.86
N TYR A 3 6.39 6.25 -2.76
CA TYR A 3 5.46 6.10 -3.88
C TYR A 3 4.51 7.30 -3.91
N LYS A 4 4.35 7.90 -5.09
CA LYS A 4 3.51 9.08 -5.26
C LYS A 4 2.14 8.63 -5.74
N ILE A 5 1.10 8.89 -4.95
CA ILE A 5 -0.29 8.68 -5.36
C ILE A 5 -0.96 10.02 -5.62
N ARG A 6 -1.85 10.04 -6.60
CA ARG A 6 -2.78 11.14 -6.82
C ARG A 6 -4.15 10.66 -6.41
N LEU A 7 -4.73 11.27 -5.39
CA LEU A 7 -6.06 10.93 -4.90
C LEU A 7 -7.15 11.51 -5.84
N THR A 8 -8.38 11.02 -5.67
CA THR A 8 -9.55 11.39 -6.47
C THR A 8 -9.93 12.86 -6.29
N ASP A 9 -9.63 13.44 -5.13
CA ASP A 9 -9.73 14.87 -4.83
C ASP A 9 -8.68 15.75 -5.55
N GLY A 10 -7.78 15.13 -6.33
CA GLY A 10 -6.71 15.79 -7.06
C GLY A 10 -5.45 16.05 -6.24
N SER A 11 -5.47 15.75 -4.93
CA SER A 11 -4.32 15.90 -4.05
C SER A 11 -3.23 14.88 -4.38
N ILE A 12 -1.99 15.30 -4.20
CA ILE A 12 -0.83 14.45 -4.40
C ILE A 12 -0.27 14.11 -3.03
N GLN A 13 -0.17 12.82 -2.75
CA GLN A 13 0.42 12.33 -1.51
C GLN A 13 1.61 11.43 -1.81
N ILE A 14 2.63 11.54 -0.97
CA ILE A 14 3.76 10.61 -0.97
C ILE A 14 3.50 9.62 0.15
N ILE A 15 3.50 8.34 -0.20
CA ILE A 15 3.39 7.24 0.75
C ILE A 15 4.74 6.55 0.87
N LYS A 16 5.15 6.31 2.11
CA LYS A 16 6.33 5.51 2.41
C LYS A 16 5.91 4.05 2.60
N ILE A 17 6.38 3.20 1.71
CA ILE A 17 6.17 1.76 1.70
C ILE A 17 7.32 1.08 2.45
N ILE A 18 6.98 0.29 3.46
CA ILE A 18 7.93 -0.48 4.27
C ILE A 18 7.43 -1.92 4.36
N ALA A 19 8.23 -2.88 3.89
CA ALA A 19 7.96 -4.30 4.10
C ALA A 19 8.22 -4.67 5.57
N THR A 20 7.30 -5.41 6.18
CA THR A 20 7.42 -5.90 7.55
C THR A 20 6.68 -7.23 7.71
N THR A 21 6.80 -7.84 8.88
CA THR A 21 6.12 -9.10 9.20
C THR A 21 5.11 -8.86 10.30
N PHE A 22 3.85 -9.17 10.03
CA PHE A 22 2.76 -9.10 11.00
C PHE A 22 2.13 -10.48 11.18
N LYS A 23 2.13 -11.01 12.41
CA LYS A 23 1.61 -12.37 12.73
C LYS A 23 2.11 -13.46 11.76
N ARG A 24 3.41 -13.45 11.43
CA ARG A 24 4.09 -14.36 10.48
C ARG A 24 3.67 -14.22 9.01
N MET A 25 2.88 -13.21 8.67
CA MET A 25 2.56 -12.86 7.29
C MET A 25 3.39 -11.66 6.86
N LYS A 26 3.91 -11.70 5.64
CA LYS A 26 4.56 -10.54 5.02
C LYS A 26 3.50 -9.50 4.70
N VAL A 27 3.71 -8.28 5.17
CA VAL A 27 2.82 -7.13 4.95
C VAL A 27 3.64 -5.92 4.55
N TRP A 28 2.98 -4.95 3.91
CA TRP A 28 3.59 -3.70 3.50
C TRP A 28 2.85 -2.56 4.19
N LYS A 29 3.56 -1.89 5.08
CA LYS A 29 3.07 -0.70 5.77
C LYS A 29 3.20 0.50 4.83
N LEU A 30 2.11 1.21 4.64
CA LEU A 30 2.03 2.48 3.92
C LEU A 30 1.89 3.58 4.96
N SER A 31 2.91 4.42 5.11
CA SER A 31 2.85 5.61 5.97
C SER A 31 2.64 6.85 5.10
N PHE A 32 1.57 7.59 5.36
CA PHE A 32 1.20 8.80 4.65
C PHE A 32 1.80 10.02 5.36
N ASN A 33 2.06 11.10 4.63
CA ASN A 33 2.53 12.35 5.23
C ASN A 33 1.54 12.97 6.23
N SER A 34 0.26 12.60 6.15
CA SER A 34 -0.78 12.97 7.12
C SER A 34 -0.64 12.27 8.48
N GLY A 35 0.32 11.34 8.63
CA GLY A 35 0.50 10.51 9.83
C GLY A 35 -0.40 9.27 9.85
N GLN A 36 -1.22 9.08 8.82
CA GLN A 36 -2.06 7.88 8.67
C GLN A 36 -1.22 6.69 8.20
N GLU A 37 -1.55 5.51 8.69
CA GLU A 37 -0.82 4.28 8.38
C GLU A 37 -1.77 3.15 8.00
N ILE A 38 -1.46 2.46 6.91
CA ILE A 38 -2.24 1.35 6.38
C ILE A 38 -1.33 0.16 6.21
N MET A 39 -1.87 -1.05 6.36
CA MET A 39 -1.15 -2.28 6.01
C MET A 39 -1.81 -2.93 4.81
N LEU A 40 -1.01 -3.15 3.76
CA LEU A 40 -1.35 -4.00 2.64
C LEU A 40 -0.79 -5.40 2.84
N TYR A 41 -1.51 -6.38 2.32
CA TYR A 41 -1.06 -7.76 2.26
C TYR A 41 -1.57 -8.42 0.98
N LYS A 42 -0.86 -9.45 0.54
CA LYS A 42 -1.19 -10.19 -0.69
C LYS A 42 -1.68 -11.59 -0.34
N VAL A 43 -2.80 -11.99 -0.93
CA VAL A 43 -3.35 -13.34 -0.84
C VAL A 43 -3.49 -13.90 -2.24
N GLY A 44 -2.66 -14.88 -2.59
CA GLY A 44 -2.54 -15.36 -3.97
C GLY A 44 -2.12 -14.22 -4.91
N SER A 45 -2.99 -13.86 -5.85
CA SER A 45 -2.77 -12.74 -6.78
C SER A 45 -3.49 -11.45 -6.39
N GLN A 46 -4.19 -11.43 -5.25
CA GLN A 46 -5.01 -10.29 -4.83
C GLN A 46 -4.31 -9.48 -3.75
N TRP A 47 -4.36 -8.15 -3.90
CA TRP A 47 -3.91 -7.19 -2.91
C TRP A 47 -5.09 -6.72 -2.07
N LEU A 48 -4.90 -6.74 -0.75
CA LEU A 48 -5.90 -6.40 0.25
C LEU A 48 -5.32 -5.42 1.27
N GLN A 49 -6.18 -4.62 1.88
CA GLN A 49 -5.82 -3.75 3.01
C GLN A 49 -6.40 -4.31 4.29
N ARG A 50 -5.68 -4.11 5.41
CA ARG A 50 -6.09 -4.63 6.72
C ARG A 50 -7.08 -3.70 7.45
N THR A 51 -7.01 -2.41 7.17
CA THR A 51 -7.96 -1.41 7.69
C THR A 51 -9.09 -1.33 6.67
N GLU A 52 -10.27 -1.83 7.01
CA GLU A 52 -11.42 -1.81 6.10
C GLU A 52 -11.69 -0.36 5.64
N ASP A 53 -11.68 -0.18 4.32
CA ASP A 53 -12.13 1.02 3.57
C ASP A 53 -11.34 2.33 3.72
N TYR A 54 -10.08 2.29 4.17
CA TYR A 54 -9.28 3.53 4.15
C TYR A 54 -8.87 3.94 2.72
N LEU A 55 -8.33 3.00 1.93
CA LEU A 55 -8.03 3.25 0.51
C LEU A 55 -9.13 2.66 -0.37
N GLU A 56 -9.51 3.41 -1.40
CA GLU A 56 -10.32 2.84 -2.48
C GLU A 56 -9.57 1.66 -3.13
N GLN A 57 -10.31 0.63 -3.55
CA GLN A 57 -9.74 -0.60 -4.11
C GLN A 57 -8.77 -0.35 -5.27
N TYR A 58 -9.03 0.69 -6.08
CA TYR A 58 -8.14 1.11 -7.16
C TYR A 58 -6.71 1.43 -6.66
N TYR A 59 -6.58 2.14 -5.54
CA TYR A 59 -5.27 2.47 -4.97
C TYR A 59 -4.57 1.25 -4.41
N VAL A 60 -5.32 0.35 -3.75
CA VAL A 60 -4.77 -0.91 -3.24
C VAL A 60 -4.15 -1.73 -4.37
N ILE A 61 -4.85 -1.85 -5.51
CA ILE A 61 -4.37 -2.57 -6.69
C ILE A 61 -3.14 -1.87 -7.29
N SER A 62 -3.18 -0.54 -7.46
CA SER A 62 -2.08 0.22 -8.07
C SER A 62 -0.80 0.16 -7.23
N ILE A 63 -0.91 0.35 -5.92
CA ILE A 63 0.22 0.28 -4.98
C ILE A 63 0.75 -1.16 -4.91
N GLY A 64 -0.14 -2.15 -4.87
CA GLY A 64 0.24 -3.56 -4.89
C GLY A 64 1.02 -3.96 -6.15
N ALA A 65 0.57 -3.52 -7.33
CA ALA A 65 1.27 -3.75 -8.58
C ALA A 65 2.66 -3.08 -8.61
N TYR A 66 2.80 -1.91 -7.99
CA TYR A 66 4.10 -1.27 -7.83
C TYR A 66 5.03 -2.09 -6.92
N ILE A 67 4.52 -2.59 -5.79
CA ILE A 67 5.27 -3.49 -4.90
C ILE A 67 5.72 -4.75 -5.64
N ASP A 68 4.83 -5.39 -6.40
CA ASP A 68 5.14 -6.60 -7.16
C ASP A 68 6.30 -6.37 -8.16
N ARG A 69 6.33 -5.21 -8.83
CA ARG A 69 7.43 -4.85 -9.74
C ARG A 69 8.75 -4.66 -9.00
N MET A 70 8.72 -4.07 -7.81
CA MET A 70 9.91 -3.89 -6.99
C MET A 70 10.47 -5.20 -6.45
N GLU A 71 9.61 -6.18 -6.13
CA GLU A 71 10.07 -7.49 -5.64
C GLU A 71 10.58 -8.40 -6.76
N ALA A 72 10.24 -8.10 -8.01
CA ALA A 72 10.71 -8.83 -9.18
C ALA A 72 12.07 -8.33 -9.71
N THR A 73 12.60 -7.24 -9.14
CA THR A 73 13.90 -6.65 -9.50
C THR A 73 14.95 -7.02 -8.46
#